data_AF-A0A7Y0S576-F1
#
_entry.id   AF-A0A7Y0S576-F1
#
_cell.length_a   1.000
_cell.length_b   1.000
_cell.length_c   1.000
_cell.angle_alpha   90.00
_cell.angle_beta   90.00
_cell.angle_gamma   90.00
#
_symmetry.space_group_name_H-M   'P 1'
#
loop_
_entity.id
_entity.type
_entity.pdbx_description
1 polymer ?
#
loop_
_entity_poly.entity_id
_entity_poly.type
_entity_poly.pdbx_seq_one_letter_code
_entity_poly.pdbx_strand_id
1 'polypeptide(L)' 'YTLDQILGKHHRMFCDQEESSSQAYREFWQRLAKGQFSSERFKRVNRYGEEVWLEASYNPIHNDRGELYKVVKFATDIT' A
#
# COMPACT_ATOMS: atom_id res chain seq x y z
N TYR A 1 -2.66 -6.25 -13.04
CA TYR A 1 -3.79 -5.33 -13.26
C TYR A 1 -3.38 -4.32 -14.33
N THR A 2 -4.33 -3.74 -15.06
CA THR A 2 -4.10 -2.53 -15.86
C THR A 2 -4.39 -1.27 -15.02
N LEU A 3 -3.99 -0.09 -15.51
CA LEU A 3 -4.25 1.17 -14.81
C LEU A 3 -5.75 1.41 -14.56
N ASP A 4 -6.58 1.20 -15.58
CA ASP A 4 -8.03 1.43 -15.49
C ASP A 4 -8.72 0.50 -14.49
N GLN A 5 -8.14 -0.68 -14.22
CA GLN A 5 -8.68 -1.61 -13.23
C GLN A 5 -8.45 -1.16 -11.80
N ILE A 6 -7.44 -0.31 -11.55
CA ILE A 6 -6.98 0.05 -10.20
C ILE A 6 -7.22 1.51 -9.85
N LEU A 7 -7.39 2.38 -10.85
CA LEU A 7 -7.61 3.81 -10.61
C LEU A 7 -8.91 4.03 -9.82
N GLY A 8 -8.83 4.83 -8.76
CA GLY A 8 -9.96 5.10 -7.86
C GLY A 8 -10.35 3.93 -6.95
N LYS A 9 -9.68 2.78 -7.03
CA LYS A 9 -9.91 1.65 -6.13
C LYS A 9 -9.03 1.75 -4.89
N HIS A 10 -9.55 1.27 -3.77
CA HIS A 10 -8.80 1.24 -2.52
C HIS A 10 -7.69 0.18 -2.60
N HIS A 11 -6.51 0.53 -2.08
CA HIS A 11 -5.31 -0.33 -2.05
C HIS A 11 -5.55 -1.76 -1.54
N ARG A 12 -6.53 -1.94 -0.65
CA ARG A 12 -6.93 -3.23 -0.08
C ARG A 12 -7.24 -4.31 -1.13
N MET A 13 -7.56 -3.93 -2.37
CA MET A 13 -7.77 -4.87 -3.47
C MET A 13 -6.53 -5.71 -3.80
N PHE A 14 -5.34 -5.27 -3.39
CA PHE A 14 -4.09 -6.01 -3.56
C PHE A 14 -3.76 -6.92 -2.37
N CYS A 15 -4.55 -6.88 -1.30
CA CYS A 15 -4.34 -7.68 -0.09
C CYS A 15 -5.32 -8.84 -0.07
N ASP A 16 -4.98 -9.91 0.64
CA ASP A 16 -5.97 -10.93 0.98
C ASP A 16 -6.98 -10.41 2.02
N GLN A 17 -8.05 -11.17 2.23
CA GLN A 17 -9.15 -10.77 3.11
C GLN A 17 -8.73 -10.72 4.59
N GLU A 18 -7.82 -11.60 5.00
CA GLU A 18 -7.29 -11.67 6.37
C GLU A 18 -6.49 -10.40 6.68
N GLU A 19 -5.52 -10.07 5.84
CA GLU A 19 -4.68 -8.88 5.94
C GLU A 19 -5.52 -7.60 5.89
N SER A 20 -6.39 -7.44 4.89
CA SER A 20 -7.17 -6.21 4.72
C SER A 20 -8.19 -5.95 5.84
N SER A 21 -8.59 -6.98 6.59
CA SER A 21 -9.47 -6.87 7.76
C SER A 21 -8.72 -6.77 9.09
N SER A 22 -7.40 -7.00 9.06
CA SER A 22 -6.55 -7.04 10.25
C SER A 22 -6.40 -5.68 10.93
N GLN A 23 -6.03 -5.73 12.21
CA GLN A 23 -5.64 -4.54 12.97
C GLN A 23 -4.33 -3.93 12.43
N ALA A 24 -3.38 -4.77 12.00
CA ALA A 24 -2.10 -4.34 11.44
C ALA A 24 -2.30 -3.47 10.17
N TYR A 25 -3.23 -3.84 9.29
CA TYR A 25 -3.55 -3.04 8.11
C TYR A 25 -4.14 -1.66 8.46
N ARG A 26 -5.00 -1.59 9.49
CA ARG A 26 -5.54 -0.31 9.98
C ARG A 26 -4.43 0.57 10.56
N GLU A 27 -3.58 -0.01 11.40
CA GLU A 27 -2.45 0.71 12.02
C GLU A 27 -1.43 1.17 10.99
N PHE A 28 -1.16 0.37 9.96
CA PHE A 28 -0.32 0.77 8.82
C PHE A 28 -0.80 2.08 8.19
N TRP A 29 -2.10 2.20 7.87
CA TRP A 29 -2.64 3.44 7.32
C TRP A 29 -2.65 4.59 8.33
N GLN A 30 -2.86 4.32 9.62
CA GLN A 30 -2.76 5.34 10.66
C GLN A 30 -1.33 5.88 10.81
N ARG A 31 -0.30 5.03 10.68
CA ARG A 31 1.11 5.47 10.69
C ARG A 31 1.41 6.36 9.48
N LEU A 32 0.99 5.96 8.29
CA LEU A 32 1.16 6.77 7.07
C LEU A 32 0.45 8.13 7.19
N ALA A 33 -0.76 8.16 7.77
CA ALA A 33 -1.51 9.39 8.00
C ALA A 33 -0.81 10.35 8.98
N LYS A 34 0.07 9.83 9.85
CA LYS A 34 0.93 10.60 10.76
C LYS A 34 2.27 11.02 10.13
N GLY A 35 2.46 10.78 8.84
CA GLY A 35 3.71 11.10 8.14
C GLY A 35 4.83 10.07 8.31
N GLN A 36 4.55 8.92 8.94
CA GLN A 36 5.56 7.87 9.15
C GLN A 36 5.65 6.97 7.91
N PHE A 37 6.82 6.90 7.27
CA PHE A 37 7.04 5.97 6.17
C PHE A 37 7.11 4.51 6.65
N SER A 38 6.90 3.57 5.74
CA SER A 38 7.09 2.13 5.99
C SER A 38 7.86 1.51 4.83
N SER A 39 8.83 0.66 5.12
CA SER A 39 9.67 -0.02 4.13
C SER A 39 9.92 -1.47 4.57
N GLU A 40 9.18 -2.39 3.97
CA GLU A 40 9.08 -3.78 4.42
C GLU A 40 8.82 -4.70 3.21
N ARG A 41 8.69 -6.01 3.46
CA ARG A 41 8.21 -6.98 2.46
C ARG A 41 6.73 -7.22 2.64
N PHE A 42 5.98 -7.20 1.54
CA PHE A 42 4.53 -7.28 1.57
C PHE A 42 4.03 -8.37 0.64
N LYS A 43 3.28 -9.32 1.20
CA LYS A 43 2.47 -10.27 0.45
C LYS A 43 1.28 -9.56 -0.20
N ARG A 44 1.08 -9.75 -1.50
CA ARG A 44 -0.04 -9.16 -2.27
C ARG A 44 -0.63 -10.18 -3.22
N VAL A 45 -1.79 -9.86 -3.78
CA VAL A 45 -2.53 -10.68 -4.72
C VAL A 45 -2.56 -9.99 -6.09
N ASN A 46 -2.11 -10.70 -7.12
CA ASN A 46 -2.12 -10.19 -8.50
C ASN A 46 -3.52 -10.30 -9.14
N ARG A 47 -3.64 -9.95 -10.43
CA ARG A 47 -4.93 -9.98 -11.15
C ARG A 47 -5.51 -11.38 -11.37
N TYR A 48 -4.69 -12.42 -11.23
CA TYR A 48 -5.05 -13.82 -11.41
C TYR A 48 -5.36 -14.52 -10.08
N GLY A 49 -5.27 -13.80 -8.96
CA GLY A 49 -5.45 -14.37 -7.63
C GLY A 49 -4.18 -15.00 -7.04
N GLU A 50 -3.04 -14.84 -7.69
CA GLU A 50 -1.77 -15.44 -7.25
C GLU A 50 -1.06 -14.53 -6.25
N GLU A 51 -0.35 -15.17 -5.33
CA GLU A 51 0.49 -14.50 -4.35
C GLU A 51 1.74 -13.92 -5.03
N VAL A 52 2.07 -12.67 -4.68
CA VAL A 52 3.34 -12.02 -5.04
C VAL A 52 3.94 -11.35 -3.80
N TRP A 53 5.26 -11.39 -3.70
CA TRP A 53 6.02 -10.71 -2.65
C TRP A 53 6.66 -9.46 -3.21
N LEU A 54 6.38 -8.33 -2.55
CA LEU A 54 6.92 -7.04 -2.93
C LEU A 54 7.84 -6.51 -1.84
N GLU A 55 9.09 -6.21 -2.18
CA GLU A 55 9.90 -5.29 -1.37
C GLU A 55 9.48 -3.87 -1.71
N ALA A 56 8.87 -3.16 -0.75
CA ALA A 56 8.21 -1.90 -1.04
C ALA A 56 8.39 -0.84 0.05
N SER A 57 8.41 0.42 -0.37
CA SER A 57 8.33 1.58 0.52
C SER A 57 7.05 2.38 0.26
N TYR A 58 6.40 2.83 1.32
CA TYR A 58 5.26 3.73 1.31
C TYR A 58 5.67 5.06 1.95
N ASN A 59 5.66 6.12 1.14
CA ASN A 59 6.27 7.40 1.47
C ASN A 59 5.19 8.49 1.53
N PRO A 60 4.81 8.94 2.73
CA PRO A 60 4.05 10.16 2.97
C PRO A 60 4.62 11.38 2.27
N ILE A 61 3.79 12.17 1.58
CA ILE A 61 4.20 13.43 0.96
C ILE A 61 3.34 14.57 1.49
N HIS A 62 4.02 15.63 1.91
CA HIS A 62 3.42 16.84 2.45
C HIS A 62 3.40 17.96 1.40
N ASN A 63 2.41 18.84 1.48
CA ASN A 63 2.36 20.06 0.67
C ASN A 63 3.21 21.17 1.33
N ASP A 64 3.22 22.36 0.73
CA ASP A 64 4.00 23.51 1.22
C ASP A 64 3.54 24.05 2.59
N ARG A 65 2.37 23.60 3.07
CA ARG A 65 1.84 23.91 4.40
C ARG A 65 2.17 22.84 5.45
N GLY A 66 2.89 21.80 5.05
CA GLY A 66 3.20 20.65 5.91
C GLY A 66 2.04 19.66 6.07
N GLU A 67 0.98 19.77 5.28
CA GLU A 67 -0.18 18.87 5.34
C GLU A 67 0.07 17.64 4.46
N LEU A 68 -0.16 16.45 5.02
CA LEU A 68 -0.09 15.20 4.28
C LEU A 68 -1.22 15.13 3.26
N TYR A 69 -0.90 14.97 1.97
CA TYR A 69 -1.90 14.93 0.91
C TYR A 69 -1.81 13.71 -0.02
N LYS A 70 -0.69 12.96 0.01
CA LYS A 70 -0.54 11.73 -0.77
C LYS A 70 0.44 10.77 -0.11
N VAL A 71 0.36 9.51 -0.53
CA VAL A 71 1.36 8.48 -0.25
C VAL A 71 1.86 7.94 -1.58
N VAL A 72 3.18 7.91 -1.78
CA VAL A 72 3.80 7.31 -2.96
C VAL A 72 4.39 5.96 -2.57
N LYS A 73 4.02 4.91 -3.32
CA LYS A 73 4.53 3.55 -3.13
C LYS A 73 5.56 3.22 -4.21
N PHE A 74 6.75 2.80 -3.82
CA PHE A 74 7.71 2.13 -4.70
C PHE A 74 7.75 0.65 -4.33
N ALA A 75 7.81 -0.24 -5.33
CA ALA A 75 7.83 -1.67 -5.08
C ALA A 75 8.61 -2.40 -6.17
N THR A 76 9.36 -3.40 -5.75
CA THR A 76 10.03 -4.38 -6.60
C THR A 76 9.41 -5.74 -6.32
N ASP A 77 9.07 -6.48 -7.38
CA ASP A 77 8.67 -7.88 -7.26
C ASP A 77 9.90 -8.72 -6.93
N ILE A 78 9.80 -9.51 -5.86
CA ILE A 78 10.86 -10.39 -5.37
C ILE A 78 10.43 -11.87 -5.35
N THR A 79 9.32 -12.18 -6.02
CA THR A 79 8.80 -13.55 -6.21
C THR A 79 9.55 -14.30 -7.31
#